data_AF-A0A1X0QVF9-F1
#
_entry.id   AF-A0A1X0QVF9-F1
#
_cell.length_a   1.000
_cell.length_b   1.000
_cell.length_c   1.000
_cell.angle_alpha   90.00
_cell.angle_beta   90.00
_cell.angle_gamma   90.00
#
_symmetry.space_group_name_H-M   'P 1'
#
loop_
_entity.id
_entity.type
_entity.pdbx_description
1 polymer ?
#
loop_
_entity_poly.entity_id
_entity_poly.type
_entity_poly.pdbx_seq_one_letter_code
_entity_poly.pdbx_strand_id
1 'polypeptide(L)'
;MYSSELLQGHDSTICWSDVLRLDRSMFMKGWRPRDEQYATLYDELLHHYFSDSFKLQKVIEQCDRPLLWLPYTWFRSIKALPSGIRGQIYLAHCRLPWKCYASLEQLIPQVDQWSFHKIYRTAFMTASVVRDLHKTDKVHPNLQPKNILIKGTQFSLVDTQPLGKTLYGRYPYFAPEMRVDQASNVYALGIILWQLVSGVIFPTSVAVCPEVYKMEPLKTVDGSYQTIFTQCLAKDPRLRPTAQQVCDSLIALLLQHMSISRHLWEHGEEVRQRQARIVKCKLKEAHDAPYYGFSRFIL
;
A
#
# COMPACT_ATOMS: atom_id res chain seq x y z
N MET A 1 -2.06 3.87 27.06
CA MET A 1 -2.71 3.76 25.74
C MET A 1 -2.68 5.17 25.14
N TYR A 2 -1.59 5.54 24.46
CA TYR A 2 -1.47 6.87 23.85
C TYR A 2 -1.90 6.76 22.38
N SER A 3 -3.05 7.33 22.07
CA SER A 3 -3.49 7.60 20.71
C SER A 3 -2.58 8.69 20.12
N SER A 4 -1.78 8.37 19.11
CA SER A 4 -1.11 9.37 18.29
C SER A 4 -2.05 9.76 17.15
N GLU A 5 -2.72 10.89 17.28
CA GLU A 5 -3.51 11.46 16.19
C GLU A 5 -2.58 11.97 15.07
N LEU A 6 -2.64 11.32 13.92
CA LEU A 6 -1.91 11.71 12.71
C LEU A 6 -2.71 12.80 11.98
N LEU A 7 -2.31 14.06 12.15
CA LEU A 7 -2.86 15.18 11.39
C LEU A 7 -2.14 15.30 10.03
N GLN A 8 -2.91 15.32 8.94
CA GLN A 8 -2.38 15.47 7.57
C GLN A 8 -1.99 16.93 7.29
N GLY A 9 -0.81 17.15 6.72
CA GLY A 9 -0.37 18.46 6.24
C GLY A 9 0.50 18.32 4.99
N HIS A 10 0.29 19.18 4.00
CA HIS A 10 1.10 19.27 2.78
C HIS A 10 2.22 20.29 2.98
N ASP A 11 3.49 19.85 3.00
CA ASP A 11 4.66 20.72 3.04
C ASP A 11 5.76 20.08 2.16
N SER A 12 6.18 20.76 1.10
CA SER A 12 7.10 20.26 0.07
C SER A 12 8.58 20.32 0.46
N THR A 13 8.88 20.71 1.71
CA THR A 13 10.24 21.04 2.20
C THR A 13 10.95 19.90 2.96
N ILE A 14 10.30 18.74 3.16
CA ILE A 14 10.84 17.62 3.95
C ILE A 14 11.02 16.39 3.05
N CYS A 15 12.24 15.85 2.93
CA CYS A 15 12.56 14.73 2.03
C CYS A 15 13.19 13.52 2.73
N TRP A 16 12.79 12.30 2.34
CA TRP A 16 13.41 11.06 2.85
C TRP A 16 14.90 10.90 2.49
N SER A 17 15.42 11.68 1.52
CA SER A 17 16.87 11.73 1.22
C SER A 17 17.70 12.27 2.38
N ASP A 18 17.09 13.02 3.28
CA ASP A 18 17.77 13.71 4.38
C ASP A 18 17.90 12.81 5.63
N VAL A 19 17.29 11.63 5.59
CA VAL A 19 17.35 10.64 6.67
C VAL A 19 18.66 9.88 6.58
N LEU A 20 19.50 10.04 7.62
CA LEU A 20 20.72 9.26 7.74
C LEU A 20 20.38 7.86 8.26
N ARG A 21 21.10 6.85 7.76
CA ARG A 21 21.10 5.55 8.42
C ARG A 21 21.87 5.68 9.72
N LEU A 22 21.27 5.21 10.81
CA LEU A 22 21.94 5.07 12.09
C LEU A 22 22.78 3.80 12.04
N ASP A 23 23.86 3.85 11.27
CA ASP A 23 24.87 2.80 11.19
C ASP A 23 26.25 3.37 11.55
N ARG A 24 27.08 2.54 12.17
CA ARG A 24 28.41 2.93 12.67
C ARG A 24 29.33 3.48 11.58
N SER A 25 29.16 3.07 10.32
CA SER A 25 30.04 3.44 9.20
C SER A 25 29.63 4.71 8.45
N MET A 26 28.34 5.06 8.41
CA MET A 26 27.83 6.24 7.69
C MET A 26 27.35 7.36 8.61
N PHE A 27 26.96 7.07 9.86
CA PHE A 27 26.42 8.07 10.76
C PHE A 27 27.44 9.18 11.04
N MET A 28 27.13 10.41 10.59
CA MET A 28 27.98 11.59 10.68
C MET A 28 29.43 11.36 10.22
N LYS A 29 29.61 10.54 9.18
CA LYS A 29 30.92 10.27 8.57
C LYS A 29 31.63 11.58 8.20
N GLY A 30 32.86 11.75 8.70
CA GLY A 30 33.66 12.97 8.53
C GLY A 30 33.68 13.90 9.76
N TRP A 31 32.79 13.68 10.72
CA TRP A 31 32.83 14.35 12.03
C TRP A 31 33.67 13.56 13.02
N ARG A 32 34.51 14.26 13.80
CA ARG A 32 35.39 13.64 14.79
C ARG A 32 34.75 13.65 16.18
N PRO A 33 34.96 12.58 16.97
CA PRO A 33 34.60 12.59 18.38
C PRO A 33 35.38 13.67 19.14
N ARG A 34 34.81 14.16 20.24
CA ARG A 34 35.46 15.12 21.13
C ARG A 34 36.48 14.45 22.05
N ASP A 35 36.27 13.18 22.33
CA ASP A 35 37.13 12.35 23.14
C ASP A 35 37.86 11.34 22.26
N GLU A 36 39.19 11.42 22.29
CA GLU A 36 40.09 10.65 21.43
C GLU A 36 40.04 9.13 21.72
N GLN A 37 39.45 8.70 22.84
CA GLN A 37 39.25 7.28 23.12
C GLN A 37 38.23 6.60 22.19
N TYR A 38 37.41 7.37 21.48
CA TYR A 38 36.42 6.84 20.54
C TYR A 38 36.92 6.91 19.10
N ALA A 39 36.74 5.82 18.36
CA ALA A 39 37.12 5.76 16.94
C ALA A 39 36.16 6.58 16.04
N THR A 40 34.92 6.76 16.46
CA THR A 40 33.89 7.47 15.71
C THR A 40 33.03 8.32 16.65
N LEU A 41 32.46 9.42 16.12
CA LEU A 41 31.46 10.21 16.86
C LEU A 41 30.21 9.37 17.21
N TYR A 42 29.90 8.36 16.39
CA TYR A 42 28.86 7.39 16.69
C TYR A 42 29.12 6.65 18.01
N ASP A 43 30.33 6.14 18.21
CA ASP A 43 30.70 5.38 19.41
C ASP A 43 30.67 6.26 20.67
N GLU A 44 31.15 7.51 20.57
CA GLU A 44 31.11 8.48 21.68
C GLU A 44 29.66 8.75 22.10
N LEU A 45 28.77 9.05 21.14
CA LEU A 45 27.38 9.37 21.44
C LEU A 45 26.62 8.16 21.97
N LEU A 46 26.86 6.97 21.42
CA LEU A 46 26.21 5.74 21.87
C LEU A 46 26.59 5.42 23.33
N HIS A 47 27.86 5.59 23.69
CA HIS A 47 28.30 5.41 25.07
C HIS A 47 27.75 6.52 25.99
N HIS A 48 27.76 7.77 25.53
CA HIS A 48 27.30 8.90 26.34
C HIS A 48 25.82 8.80 26.73
N TYR A 49 24.95 8.44 25.78
CA TYR A 49 23.50 8.47 25.98
C TYR A 49 22.93 7.16 26.53
N PHE A 50 23.62 6.03 26.41
CA PHE A 50 23.08 4.71 26.75
C PHE A 50 23.97 3.95 27.74
N SER A 51 23.38 3.54 28.86
CA SER A 51 24.09 2.84 29.94
C SER A 51 24.58 1.43 29.57
N ASP A 52 24.02 0.83 28.51
CA ASP A 52 24.43 -0.48 27.98
C ASP A 52 24.57 -0.38 26.44
N SER A 53 25.56 0.41 26.02
CA SER A 53 25.86 0.69 24.62
C SER A 53 26.21 -0.56 23.82
N PHE A 54 26.85 -1.56 24.46
CA PHE A 54 27.25 -2.81 23.80
C PHE A 54 26.04 -3.71 23.48
N LYS A 55 25.08 -3.83 24.40
CA LYS A 55 23.83 -4.56 24.14
C LYS A 55 23.00 -3.88 23.08
N LEU A 56 22.91 -2.54 23.12
CA LEU A 56 22.20 -1.77 22.12
C LEU A 56 22.83 -1.94 20.74
N GLN A 57 24.17 -1.87 20.64
CA GLN A 57 24.89 -2.13 19.39
C GLN A 57 24.56 -3.51 18.80
N LYS A 58 24.53 -4.56 19.64
CA LYS A 58 24.10 -5.90 19.21
C LYS A 58 22.68 -5.92 18.63
N VAL A 59 21.74 -5.20 19.27
CA VAL A 59 20.36 -5.09 18.78
C VAL A 59 20.30 -4.34 17.44
N ILE A 60 21.09 -3.28 17.29
CA ILE A 60 21.19 -2.51 16.04
C ILE A 60 21.73 -3.39 14.90
N GLU A 61 22.78 -4.16 15.17
CA GLU A 61 23.41 -5.07 14.20
C GLU A 61 22.55 -6.27 13.83
N GLN A 62 21.68 -6.74 14.75
CA GLN A 62 20.73 -7.83 14.52
C GLN A 62 19.42 -7.37 13.86
N CYS A 63 19.23 -6.06 13.65
CA CYS A 63 18.00 -5.53 13.10
C CYS A 63 18.00 -5.67 11.57
N ASP A 64 17.09 -6.51 11.03
CA ASP A 64 16.91 -6.70 9.58
C ASP A 64 16.46 -5.43 8.82
N ARG A 65 16.14 -4.34 9.54
CA ARG A 65 15.72 -3.07 8.98
C ARG A 65 16.69 -1.96 9.40
N PRO A 66 17.13 -1.10 8.47
CA PRO A 66 18.05 -0.01 8.81
C PRO A 66 17.37 0.95 9.79
N LEU A 67 18.00 1.19 10.93
CA LEU A 67 17.58 2.25 11.84
C LEU A 67 17.82 3.61 11.18
N LEU A 68 16.89 4.52 11.39
CA LEU A 68 16.85 5.82 10.74
C LEU A 68 17.09 6.92 11.77
N TRP A 69 18.01 7.81 11.48
CA TRP A 69 18.17 9.06 12.20
C TRP A 69 17.28 10.12 11.54
N LEU A 70 16.29 10.61 12.28
CA LEU A 70 15.40 11.66 11.83
C LEU A 70 16.03 13.03 12.11
N PRO A 71 16.17 13.90 11.10
CA PRO A 71 16.68 15.26 11.31
C PRO A 71 15.86 16.02 12.35
N TYR A 72 16.53 16.78 13.22
CA TYR A 72 15.86 17.58 14.25
C TYR A 72 14.87 18.58 13.64
N THR A 73 15.10 19.04 12.41
CA THR A 73 14.22 19.92 11.64
C THR A 73 12.84 19.32 11.35
N TRP A 74 12.68 18.00 11.49
CA TRP A 74 11.40 17.30 11.33
C TRP A 74 10.51 17.42 12.57
N PHE A 75 11.04 17.87 13.70
CA PHE A 75 10.30 18.06 14.94
C PHE A 75 9.85 19.52 15.06
N ARG A 76 8.55 19.75 15.19
CA ARG A 76 7.93 21.08 15.36
C ARG A 76 7.15 21.15 16.67
N SER A 77 6.70 22.36 17.02
CA SER A 77 5.95 22.60 18.26
C SER A 77 6.69 22.09 19.51
N ILE A 78 8.00 22.31 19.55
CA ILE A 78 8.88 21.82 20.61
C ILE A 78 8.58 22.59 21.90
N LYS A 79 8.13 21.89 22.93
CA LYS A 79 7.85 22.42 24.27
C LYS A 79 8.72 21.71 25.29
N ALA A 80 9.53 22.47 26.02
CA ALA A 80 10.32 21.95 27.13
C ALA A 80 9.42 21.45 28.26
N LEU A 81 9.73 20.27 28.81
CA LEU A 81 9.09 19.68 29.99
C LEU A 81 10.05 19.73 31.19
N PRO A 82 9.55 19.59 32.45
CA PRO A 82 10.40 19.48 33.63
C PRO A 82 11.47 18.40 33.43
N SER A 83 12.71 18.74 33.76
CA SER A 83 13.89 17.97 33.37
C SER A 83 14.87 17.80 34.52
N GLY A 84 15.65 16.72 34.48
CA GLY A 84 16.68 16.40 35.47
C GLY A 84 18.08 16.85 35.05
N ILE A 85 19.07 16.57 35.91
CA ILE A 85 20.49 16.94 35.72
C ILE A 85 21.19 16.32 34.50
N ARG A 86 20.56 15.39 33.78
CA ARG A 86 21.16 14.62 32.68
C ARG A 86 20.61 14.98 31.30
N GLY A 87 19.82 16.05 31.18
CA GLY A 87 19.35 16.54 29.89
C GLY A 87 17.96 17.13 29.95
N GLN A 88 17.55 17.72 28.83
CA GLN A 88 16.28 18.39 28.67
C GLN A 88 15.28 17.50 27.93
N ILE A 89 14.10 17.32 28.51
CA ILE A 89 12.97 16.60 27.90
C ILE A 89 12.13 17.61 27.11
N TYR A 90 11.74 17.22 25.91
CA TYR A 90 10.86 18.01 25.06
C TYR A 90 9.64 17.18 24.64
N LEU A 91 8.47 17.81 24.66
CA LEU A 91 7.30 17.38 23.90
C LEU A 91 7.39 18.02 22.52
N ALA A 92 7.30 17.23 21.44
CA ALA A 92 7.35 17.76 20.08
C ALA A 92 6.43 16.95 19.14
N HIS A 93 5.98 17.59 18.08
CA HIS A 93 5.29 16.93 16.96
C HIS A 93 6.32 16.58 15.88
N CYS A 94 6.54 15.28 15.67
CA CYS A 94 7.39 14.82 14.57
C CYS A 94 6.57 14.76 13.27
N ARG A 95 7.02 15.48 12.24
CA ARG A 95 6.48 15.35 10.88
C ARG A 95 7.33 14.36 10.11
N LEU A 96 6.76 13.20 9.83
CA LEU A 96 7.36 12.26 8.89
C LEU A 96 6.96 12.70 7.48
N PRO A 97 7.91 12.87 6.53
CA PRO A 97 7.54 13.05 5.13
C PRO A 97 6.71 11.85 4.74
N TRP A 98 5.50 12.10 4.25
CA TRP A 98 4.72 11.02 3.70
C TRP A 98 5.51 10.51 2.51
N LYS A 99 5.89 9.24 2.54
CA LYS A 99 6.32 8.54 1.33
C LYS A 99 5.23 8.82 0.29
N CYS A 100 5.51 9.59 -0.77
CA CYS A 100 4.57 9.98 -1.83
C CYS A 100 4.15 8.77 -2.70
N TYR A 101 3.81 7.67 -2.06
CA TYR A 101 3.29 6.47 -2.66
C TYR A 101 1.78 6.50 -2.40
N ALA A 102 1.01 6.57 -3.47
CA ALA A 102 -0.41 6.25 -3.38
C ALA A 102 -0.54 4.73 -3.39
N SER A 103 -1.38 4.18 -2.52
CA SER A 103 -1.82 2.80 -2.70
C SER A 103 -2.74 2.72 -3.92
N LEU A 104 -2.77 1.58 -4.60
CA LEU A 104 -3.68 1.39 -5.72
C LEU A 104 -5.15 1.53 -5.27
N GLU A 105 -5.46 1.19 -4.02
CA GLU A 105 -6.77 1.41 -3.40
C GLU A 105 -7.23 2.87 -3.45
N GLN A 106 -6.33 3.83 -3.25
CA GLN A 106 -6.65 5.26 -3.30
C GLN A 106 -6.89 5.78 -4.73
N LEU A 107 -6.36 5.06 -5.72
CA LEU A 107 -6.40 5.47 -7.13
C LEU A 107 -7.60 4.89 -7.89
N ILE A 108 -8.02 3.66 -7.56
CA ILE A 108 -9.14 2.96 -8.22
C ILE A 108 -10.43 3.79 -8.27
N PRO A 109 -10.84 4.56 -7.24
CA PRO A 109 -12.06 5.35 -7.31
C PRO A 109 -12.06 6.43 -8.41
N GLN A 110 -10.89 6.80 -8.94
CA GLN A 110 -10.70 7.88 -9.91
C GLN A 110 -10.60 7.38 -11.37
N VAL A 111 -10.83 6.08 -11.62
CA VAL A 111 -10.64 5.47 -12.95
C VAL A 111 -11.66 5.96 -13.98
N ASP A 112 -12.75 6.61 -13.54
CA ASP A 112 -13.72 7.27 -14.43
C ASP A 112 -13.11 8.44 -15.22
N GLN A 113 -11.98 8.97 -14.75
CA GLN A 113 -11.22 10.05 -15.37
C GLN A 113 -9.99 9.54 -16.13
N TRP A 114 -9.75 8.22 -16.16
CA TRP A 114 -8.54 7.66 -16.73
C TRP A 114 -8.75 7.29 -18.20
N SER A 115 -7.68 7.45 -18.99
CA SER A 115 -7.66 6.84 -20.32
C SER A 115 -7.50 5.33 -20.21
N PHE A 116 -8.03 4.58 -21.19
CA PHE A 116 -7.77 3.14 -21.30
C PHE A 116 -6.27 2.82 -21.33
N HIS A 117 -5.47 3.67 -21.98
CA HIS A 117 -4.01 3.53 -21.94
C HIS A 117 -3.46 3.57 -20.50
N LYS A 118 -3.92 4.53 -19.68
CA LYS A 118 -3.53 4.61 -18.27
C LYS A 118 -4.01 3.40 -17.46
N ILE A 119 -5.23 2.93 -17.70
CA ILE A 119 -5.79 1.73 -17.06
C ILE A 119 -4.95 0.50 -17.42
N TYR A 120 -4.74 0.23 -18.70
CA TYR A 120 -4.00 -0.94 -19.17
C TYR A 120 -2.52 -0.90 -18.76
N ARG A 121 -1.90 0.29 -18.75
CA ARG A 121 -0.55 0.46 -18.22
C ARG A 121 -0.51 0.16 -16.73
N THR A 122 -1.47 0.64 -15.95
CA THR A 122 -1.54 0.37 -14.50
C THR A 122 -1.76 -1.12 -14.23
N ALA A 123 -2.65 -1.77 -14.99
CA ALA A 123 -2.87 -3.21 -14.98
C ALA A 123 -1.58 -3.99 -15.27
N PHE A 124 -0.86 -3.62 -16.33
CA PHE A 124 0.39 -4.25 -16.71
C PHE A 124 1.47 -4.11 -15.63
N MET A 125 1.63 -2.92 -15.04
CA MET A 125 2.61 -2.71 -13.97
C MET A 125 2.24 -3.48 -12.69
N THR A 126 0.94 -3.58 -12.38
CA THR A 126 0.41 -4.39 -11.26
C THR A 126 0.70 -5.88 -11.49
N ALA A 127 0.42 -6.40 -12.68
CA ALA A 127 0.74 -7.78 -13.04
C ALA A 127 2.26 -8.03 -13.02
N SER A 128 3.06 -7.05 -13.46
CA SER A 128 4.52 -7.17 -13.50
C SER A 128 5.14 -7.34 -12.12
N VAL A 129 4.70 -6.58 -11.11
CA VAL A 129 5.23 -6.76 -9.75
C VAL A 129 4.84 -8.09 -9.13
N VAL A 130 3.67 -8.63 -9.47
CA VAL A 130 3.25 -9.98 -9.04
C VAL A 130 4.08 -11.05 -9.76
N ARG A 131 4.29 -10.91 -11.06
CA ARG A 131 5.18 -11.78 -11.87
C ARG A 131 6.60 -11.79 -11.32
N ASP A 132 7.15 -10.63 -10.99
CA ASP A 132 8.52 -10.50 -10.50
C ASP A 132 8.66 -11.17 -9.13
N LEU A 133 7.64 -11.10 -8.27
CA LEU A 133 7.58 -11.87 -7.04
C LEU A 133 7.56 -13.40 -7.33
N HIS A 134 6.69 -13.85 -8.23
CA HIS A 134 6.56 -15.27 -8.60
C HIS A 134 7.84 -15.84 -9.21
N LYS A 135 8.61 -15.05 -9.97
CA LYS A 135 9.93 -15.44 -10.48
C LYS A 135 10.96 -15.73 -9.40
N THR A 136 10.76 -15.21 -8.19
CA THR A 136 11.59 -15.53 -7.01
C THR A 136 11.07 -16.72 -6.20
N ASP A 137 10.10 -17.46 -6.75
CA ASP A 137 9.38 -18.57 -6.10
C ASP A 137 8.67 -18.15 -4.80
N LYS A 138 8.28 -16.87 -4.72
CA LYS A 138 7.56 -16.29 -3.58
C LYS A 138 6.11 -16.00 -3.93
N VAL A 139 5.28 -15.97 -2.89
CA VAL A 139 3.84 -15.68 -2.99
C VAL A 139 3.49 -14.57 -2.00
N HIS A 140 2.62 -13.65 -2.42
CA HIS A 140 2.15 -12.58 -1.56
C HIS A 140 1.02 -13.09 -0.64
N PRO A 141 1.14 -12.99 0.69
CA PRO A 141 0.17 -13.56 1.62
C PRO A 141 -1.18 -12.83 1.64
N ASN A 142 -1.19 -11.54 1.26
CA ASN A 142 -2.35 -10.67 1.35
C ASN A 142 -2.44 -9.70 0.15
N LEU A 143 -2.49 -10.23 -1.07
CA LEU A 143 -2.47 -9.40 -2.29
C LEU A 143 -3.80 -8.67 -2.48
N GLN A 144 -3.77 -7.34 -2.44
CA GLN A 144 -4.95 -6.47 -2.57
C GLN A 144 -4.50 -5.03 -2.88
N PRO A 145 -5.39 -4.14 -3.39
CA PRO A 145 -5.02 -2.79 -3.82
C PRO A 145 -4.30 -1.95 -2.76
N LYS A 146 -4.67 -2.06 -1.48
CA LYS A 146 -4.00 -1.30 -0.40
C LYS A 146 -2.53 -1.70 -0.19
N ASN A 147 -2.16 -2.90 -0.61
CA ASN A 147 -0.82 -3.48 -0.45
C ASN A 147 0.05 -3.31 -1.72
N ILE A 148 -0.45 -2.54 -2.70
CA ILE A 148 0.27 -2.19 -3.94
C ILE A 148 0.52 -0.69 -3.92
N LEU A 149 1.78 -0.29 -3.77
CA LEU A 149 2.18 1.10 -3.67
C LEU A 149 2.74 1.61 -5.01
N ILE A 150 2.33 2.81 -5.40
CA ILE A 150 2.65 3.44 -6.68
C ILE A 150 3.34 4.79 -6.46
N LYS A 151 4.51 4.96 -7.06
CA LYS A 151 5.24 6.25 -7.13
C LYS A 151 5.73 6.49 -8.55
N GLY A 152 5.06 7.39 -9.27
CA GLY A 152 5.32 7.61 -10.68
C GLY A 152 5.09 6.33 -11.49
N THR A 153 6.15 5.76 -12.04
CA THR A 153 6.12 4.48 -12.77
C THR A 153 6.53 3.28 -11.92
N GLN A 154 6.93 3.48 -10.66
CA GLN A 154 7.38 2.42 -9.78
C GLN A 154 6.21 1.80 -9.02
N PHE A 155 6.12 0.48 -9.04
CA PHE A 155 5.14 -0.31 -8.30
C PHE A 155 5.89 -1.19 -7.29
N SER A 156 5.33 -1.34 -6.10
CA SER A 156 5.93 -2.18 -5.05
C SER A 156 4.86 -2.87 -4.22
N LEU A 157 5.19 -4.07 -3.75
CA LEU A 157 4.34 -4.85 -2.86
C LEU A 157 4.78 -4.62 -1.41
N VAL A 158 3.81 -4.41 -0.52
CA VAL A 158 4.02 -4.29 0.93
C VAL A 158 3.15 -5.30 1.66
N ASP A 159 3.39 -5.52 2.96
CA ASP A 159 2.70 -6.57 3.72
C ASP A 159 3.00 -7.97 3.13
N THR A 160 4.27 -8.19 2.79
CA THR A 160 4.79 -9.44 2.21
C THR A 160 5.15 -10.50 3.26
N GLN A 161 5.08 -10.17 4.55
CA GLN A 161 5.36 -11.10 5.64
C GLN A 161 4.06 -11.79 6.09
N PRO A 162 4.00 -13.13 6.08
CA PRO A 162 2.82 -13.83 6.54
C PRO A 162 2.63 -13.67 8.06
N LEU A 163 1.39 -13.42 8.48
CA LEU A 163 0.97 -13.43 9.89
C LEU A 163 0.72 -14.88 10.35
N GLY A 164 1.80 -15.65 10.48
CA GLY A 164 1.74 -17.05 10.92
C GLY A 164 1.12 -17.99 9.87
N LYS A 165 0.38 -19.00 10.33
CA LYS A 165 -0.25 -20.02 9.46
C LYS A 165 -1.68 -19.68 9.02
N THR A 166 -2.21 -18.54 9.45
CA THR A 166 -3.63 -18.19 9.26
C THR A 166 -3.79 -17.26 8.08
N LEU A 167 -4.80 -17.51 7.24
CA LEU A 167 -5.20 -16.56 6.19
C LEU A 167 -5.72 -15.27 6.84
N TYR A 168 -5.28 -14.13 6.32
CA TYR A 168 -5.73 -12.82 6.73
C TYR A 168 -5.85 -11.90 5.51
N GLY A 169 -6.76 -10.93 5.56
CA GLY A 169 -7.07 -10.08 4.40
C GLY A 169 -8.56 -9.86 4.23
N ARG A 170 -8.94 -9.20 3.13
CA ARG A 170 -10.34 -9.01 2.77
C ARG A 170 -10.83 -10.18 1.93
N TYR A 171 -11.98 -10.73 2.31
CA TYR A 171 -12.57 -11.93 1.73
C TYR A 171 -12.65 -11.96 0.19
N PRO A 172 -12.99 -10.85 -0.52
CA PRO A 172 -13.12 -10.88 -1.98
C PRO A 172 -11.84 -11.21 -2.75
N TYR A 173 -10.66 -11.03 -2.12
CA TYR A 173 -9.37 -11.34 -2.75
C TYR A 173 -8.91 -12.77 -2.45
N PHE A 174 -9.61 -13.52 -1.60
CA PHE A 174 -9.33 -14.94 -1.40
C PHE A 174 -9.91 -15.75 -2.55
N ALA A 175 -9.05 -16.59 -3.13
CA ALA A 175 -9.47 -17.55 -4.12
C ALA A 175 -10.33 -18.66 -3.49
N PRO A 176 -11.25 -19.29 -4.24
CA PRO A 176 -12.21 -20.27 -3.70
C PRO A 176 -11.58 -21.46 -2.95
N GLU A 177 -10.36 -21.82 -3.31
CA GLU A 177 -9.59 -22.91 -2.71
C GLU A 177 -8.99 -22.56 -1.33
N MET A 178 -9.11 -21.31 -0.87
CA MET A 178 -8.66 -20.84 0.45
C MET A 178 -7.21 -21.23 0.78
N ARG A 179 -6.29 -20.98 -0.15
CA ARG A 179 -4.84 -21.15 0.03
C ARG A 179 -4.06 -19.98 -0.56
N VAL A 180 -2.84 -19.80 -0.07
CA VAL A 180 -1.89 -18.81 -0.59
C VAL A 180 -0.89 -19.55 -1.48
N ASP A 181 -1.04 -19.39 -2.79
CA ASP A 181 -0.09 -19.86 -3.78
C ASP A 181 -0.06 -18.88 -4.97
N GLN A 182 0.77 -19.16 -5.99
CA GLN A 182 0.86 -18.29 -7.16
C GLN A 182 -0.48 -18.17 -7.90
N ALA A 183 -1.28 -19.24 -7.95
CA ALA A 183 -2.58 -19.25 -8.63
C ALA A 183 -3.63 -18.44 -7.87
N SER A 184 -3.61 -18.42 -6.53
CA SER A 184 -4.49 -17.57 -5.73
C SER A 184 -4.06 -16.10 -5.75
N ASN A 185 -2.76 -15.82 -5.89
CA ASN A 185 -2.28 -14.47 -6.25
C ASN A 185 -2.80 -14.02 -7.62
N VAL A 186 -2.85 -14.90 -8.62
CA VAL A 186 -3.45 -14.57 -9.94
C VAL A 186 -4.96 -14.31 -9.81
N TYR A 187 -5.66 -15.06 -8.97
CA TYR A 187 -7.07 -14.78 -8.68
C TYR A 187 -7.26 -13.38 -8.08
N ALA A 188 -6.50 -13.04 -7.04
CA ALA A 188 -6.53 -11.71 -6.44
C ALA A 188 -6.14 -10.60 -7.45
N LEU A 189 -5.18 -10.88 -8.34
CA LEU A 189 -4.84 -10.01 -9.46
C LEU A 189 -6.04 -9.82 -10.40
N GLY A 190 -6.79 -10.88 -10.74
CA GLY A 190 -8.02 -10.80 -11.53
C GLY A 190 -9.07 -9.86 -10.92
N ILE A 191 -9.24 -9.92 -9.60
CA ILE A 191 -10.10 -8.98 -8.86
C ILE A 191 -9.60 -7.55 -9.07
N ILE A 192 -8.31 -7.29 -8.85
CA ILE A 192 -7.70 -5.96 -9.01
C ILE A 192 -7.84 -5.43 -10.44
N LEU A 193 -7.64 -6.28 -11.45
CA LEU A 193 -7.77 -5.91 -12.86
C LEU A 193 -9.20 -5.50 -13.21
N TRP A 194 -10.20 -6.17 -12.66
CA TRP A 194 -11.60 -5.76 -12.79
C TRP A 194 -11.87 -4.43 -12.08
N GLN A 195 -11.29 -4.21 -10.89
CA GLN A 195 -11.44 -2.94 -10.17
C GLN A 195 -10.84 -1.74 -10.93
N LEU A 196 -9.75 -1.95 -11.66
CA LEU A 196 -9.12 -0.93 -12.50
C LEU A 196 -10.01 -0.42 -13.65
N VAL A 197 -11.02 -1.20 -14.05
CA VAL A 197 -12.02 -0.77 -15.05
C VAL A 197 -13.37 -0.42 -14.44
N SER A 198 -13.73 -0.98 -13.30
CA SER A 198 -15.03 -0.76 -12.67
C SER A 198 -15.06 0.39 -11.65
N GLY A 199 -13.90 0.79 -11.13
CA GLY A 199 -13.79 1.80 -10.07
C GLY A 199 -14.34 1.35 -8.72
N VAL A 200 -14.61 0.05 -8.55
CA VAL A 200 -15.24 -0.52 -7.35
C VAL A 200 -14.20 -1.00 -6.35
N ILE A 201 -14.21 -0.46 -5.14
CA ILE A 201 -13.45 -1.01 -4.01
C ILE A 201 -14.37 -1.81 -3.10
N PHE A 202 -13.99 -3.06 -2.83
CA PHE A 202 -14.67 -3.88 -1.84
C PHE A 202 -14.45 -3.32 -0.43
N PRO A 203 -15.51 -3.22 0.39
CA PRO A 203 -15.40 -2.71 1.75
C PRO A 203 -14.60 -3.67 2.62
N THR A 204 -14.17 -3.19 3.77
CA THR A 204 -13.43 -3.98 4.75
C THR A 204 -14.35 -4.97 5.49
N SER A 205 -15.67 -4.75 5.48
CA SER A 205 -16.68 -5.62 6.12
C SER A 205 -17.04 -6.84 5.27
N VAL A 206 -17.48 -7.90 5.94
CA VAL A 206 -17.88 -9.18 5.33
C VAL A 206 -19.28 -9.10 4.69
N ALA A 207 -20.16 -8.26 5.22
CA ALA A 207 -21.47 -7.99 4.61
C ALA A 207 -21.32 -7.00 3.46
N VAL A 208 -21.76 -7.41 2.28
CA VAL A 208 -21.82 -6.58 1.06
C VAL A 208 -23.16 -6.79 0.37
N CYS A 209 -23.78 -5.71 -0.10
CA CYS A 209 -24.94 -5.76 -1.00
C CYS A 209 -24.57 -6.49 -2.31
N PRO A 210 -25.08 -7.72 -2.55
CA PRO A 210 -24.68 -8.53 -3.69
C PRO A 210 -24.98 -7.85 -5.03
N GLU A 211 -26.08 -7.08 -5.10
CA GLU A 211 -26.51 -6.37 -6.31
C GLU A 211 -25.49 -5.35 -6.80
N VAL A 212 -24.65 -4.83 -5.90
CA VAL A 212 -23.67 -3.79 -6.20
C VAL A 212 -22.27 -4.35 -6.39
N TYR A 213 -21.90 -5.32 -5.56
CA TYR A 213 -20.55 -5.88 -5.51
C TYR A 213 -20.35 -7.08 -6.42
N LYS A 214 -21.40 -7.53 -7.12
CA LYS A 214 -21.29 -8.53 -8.17
C LYS A 214 -20.38 -8.03 -9.29
N MET A 215 -19.39 -8.86 -9.64
CA MET A 215 -18.49 -8.60 -10.76
C MET A 215 -19.23 -8.91 -12.06
N GLU A 216 -19.57 -7.87 -12.80
CA GLU A 216 -20.24 -7.99 -14.11
C GLU A 216 -19.33 -7.42 -15.20
N PRO A 217 -19.41 -7.97 -16.43
CA PRO A 217 -18.83 -7.35 -17.63
C PRO A 217 -19.20 -5.87 -17.74
N LEU A 218 -18.24 -5.03 -18.14
CA LEU A 218 -18.50 -3.62 -18.47
C LEU A 218 -18.65 -3.49 -19.99
N LYS A 219 -19.70 -2.82 -20.45
CA LYS A 219 -19.98 -2.74 -21.90
C LYS A 219 -18.92 -1.95 -22.65
N THR A 220 -18.30 -1.00 -21.97
CA THR A 220 -17.36 -0.03 -22.53
C THR A 220 -15.91 -0.53 -22.56
N VAL A 221 -15.63 -1.68 -21.94
CA VAL A 221 -14.27 -2.23 -21.80
C VAL A 221 -13.98 -3.23 -22.91
N ASP A 222 -12.76 -3.20 -23.45
CA ASP A 222 -12.33 -4.13 -24.50
C ASP A 222 -12.53 -5.61 -24.09
N GLY A 223 -13.12 -6.41 -24.99
CA GLY A 223 -13.41 -7.82 -24.72
C GLY A 223 -12.16 -8.66 -24.42
N SER A 224 -11.00 -8.27 -24.94
CA SER A 224 -9.72 -8.91 -24.65
C SER A 224 -9.28 -8.61 -23.22
N TYR A 225 -9.43 -7.36 -22.74
CA TYR A 225 -9.18 -7.02 -21.33
C TYR A 225 -10.12 -7.78 -20.40
N GLN A 226 -11.40 -7.90 -20.78
CA GLN A 226 -12.37 -8.70 -20.03
C GLN A 226 -11.95 -10.16 -19.93
N THR A 227 -11.54 -10.74 -21.05
CA THR A 227 -11.05 -12.11 -21.10
C THR A 227 -9.88 -12.34 -20.15
N ILE A 228 -8.92 -11.40 -20.10
CA ILE A 228 -7.75 -11.48 -19.21
C ILE A 228 -8.19 -11.61 -17.75
N PHE A 229 -9.00 -10.69 -17.22
CA PHE A 229 -9.39 -10.77 -15.81
C PHE A 229 -10.35 -11.94 -15.55
N THR A 230 -11.22 -12.31 -16.49
CA THR A 230 -12.12 -13.46 -16.34
C THR A 230 -11.34 -14.77 -16.24
N GLN A 231 -10.28 -14.95 -17.03
CA GLN A 231 -9.40 -16.12 -16.93
C GLN A 231 -8.67 -16.17 -15.59
N CYS A 232 -8.19 -15.04 -15.07
CA CYS A 232 -7.61 -14.96 -13.73
C CYS A 232 -8.60 -15.42 -12.63
N LEU A 233 -9.90 -15.19 -12.82
CA LEU A 233 -10.97 -15.51 -11.86
C LEU A 233 -11.52 -16.93 -12.01
N ALA A 234 -10.88 -17.80 -12.81
CA ALA A 234 -11.31 -19.18 -12.96
C ALA A 234 -11.38 -19.89 -11.60
N LYS A 235 -12.48 -20.62 -11.34
CA LYS A 235 -12.67 -21.34 -10.07
C LYS A 235 -11.60 -22.41 -9.87
N ASP A 236 -11.26 -23.13 -10.94
CA ASP A 236 -10.16 -24.08 -10.94
C ASP A 236 -8.82 -23.34 -11.07
N PRO A 237 -7.91 -23.44 -10.08
CA PRO A 237 -6.60 -22.78 -10.13
C PRO A 237 -5.75 -23.17 -11.33
N ARG A 238 -5.93 -24.37 -11.90
CA ARG A 238 -5.17 -24.88 -13.04
C ARG A 238 -5.54 -24.21 -14.36
N LEU A 239 -6.74 -23.60 -14.41
CA LEU A 239 -7.22 -22.88 -15.59
C LEU A 239 -6.79 -21.41 -15.58
N ARG A 240 -6.19 -20.93 -14.48
CA ARG A 240 -5.71 -19.56 -14.38
C ARG A 240 -4.38 -19.42 -15.13
N PRO A 241 -4.16 -18.30 -15.82
CA PRO A 241 -2.86 -18.02 -16.42
C PRO A 241 -1.80 -17.81 -15.33
N THR A 242 -0.53 -17.92 -15.69
CA THR A 242 0.57 -17.41 -14.86
C THR A 242 0.60 -15.88 -14.89
N ALA A 243 1.19 -15.26 -13.88
CA ALA A 243 1.36 -13.79 -13.88
C ALA A 243 2.18 -13.30 -15.10
N GLN A 244 3.10 -14.12 -15.63
CA GLN A 244 3.81 -13.83 -16.88
C GLN A 244 2.85 -13.80 -18.08
N GLN A 245 1.98 -14.80 -18.24
CA GLN A 245 0.99 -14.82 -19.32
C GLN A 245 0.00 -13.66 -19.24
N VAL A 246 -0.36 -13.22 -18.03
CA VAL A 246 -1.16 -12.00 -17.82
C VAL A 246 -0.41 -10.76 -18.32
N CYS A 247 0.87 -10.62 -17.98
CA CYS A 247 1.71 -9.53 -18.50
C CYS A 247 1.76 -9.54 -20.03
N ASP A 248 1.99 -10.70 -20.64
CA ASP A 248 2.13 -10.84 -22.09
C ASP A 248 0.82 -10.43 -22.80
N SER A 249 -0.32 -10.85 -22.25
CA SER A 249 -1.65 -10.49 -22.76
C SER A 249 -1.94 -8.98 -22.64
N LEU A 250 -1.55 -8.36 -21.52
CA LEU A 250 -1.70 -6.92 -21.31
C LEU A 250 -0.77 -6.10 -22.21
N ILE A 251 0.44 -6.58 -22.49
CA ILE A 251 1.35 -5.96 -23.46
C ILE A 251 0.74 -6.02 -24.86
N ALA A 252 0.25 -7.20 -25.28
CA ALA A 252 -0.39 -7.35 -26.58
C ALA A 252 -1.56 -6.37 -26.75
N LEU A 253 -2.41 -6.23 -25.72
CA LEU A 253 -3.49 -5.26 -25.70
C LEU A 253 -2.99 -3.81 -25.80
N LEU A 254 -1.98 -3.44 -25.02
CA LEU A 254 -1.38 -2.09 -25.05
C LEU A 254 -0.84 -1.74 -26.43
N LEU A 255 -0.22 -2.69 -27.13
CA LEU A 255 0.31 -2.50 -28.49
C LEU A 255 -0.82 -2.37 -29.52
N GLN A 256 -1.90 -3.15 -29.39
CA GLN A 256 -3.06 -3.07 -30.28
C GLN A 256 -3.82 -1.74 -30.15
N HIS A 257 -3.85 -1.14 -28.96
CA HIS A 257 -4.63 0.08 -28.66
C HIS A 257 -3.80 1.38 -28.65
N MET A 258 -2.64 1.41 -29.29
CA MET A 258 -1.80 2.64 -29.40
C MET A 258 -2.50 3.83 -30.09
N SER A 259 -3.74 3.70 -30.59
CA SER A 259 -4.40 4.72 -31.41
C SER A 259 -5.93 4.89 -31.26
N ILE A 260 -6.61 4.34 -30.22
CA ILE A 260 -8.10 4.36 -30.18
C ILE A 260 -8.66 4.96 -28.88
N SER A 261 -9.26 6.16 -28.98
CA SER A 261 -10.07 6.83 -27.95
C SER A 261 -11.57 6.63 -28.17
N ARG A 262 -12.02 5.40 -28.45
CA ARG A 262 -13.46 5.11 -28.50
C ARG A 262 -13.95 4.75 -27.10
N HIS A 263 -15.00 5.41 -26.64
CA HIS A 263 -15.75 5.12 -25.39
C HIS A 263 -15.21 5.66 -24.06
N LEU A 264 -14.24 6.59 -24.02
CA LEU A 264 -13.75 7.16 -22.74
C LEU A 264 -14.86 7.82 -21.90
N TRP A 265 -15.71 8.63 -22.54
CA TRP A 265 -16.82 9.30 -21.85
C TRP A 265 -17.86 8.30 -21.34
N GLU A 266 -18.21 7.31 -22.16
CA GLU A 266 -19.17 6.26 -21.81
C GLU A 266 -18.65 5.37 -20.67
N HIS A 267 -17.35 5.03 -20.69
CA HIS A 267 -16.69 4.28 -19.62
C HIS A 267 -16.74 5.05 -18.31
N GLY A 268 -16.35 6.32 -18.32
CA GLY A 268 -16.42 7.17 -17.13
C GLY A 268 -17.85 7.27 -16.58
N GLU A 269 -18.86 7.35 -17.45
CA GLU A 269 -20.26 7.37 -17.05
C GLU A 269 -20.73 6.04 -16.45
N GLU A 270 -20.37 4.91 -17.06
CA GLU A 270 -20.65 3.58 -16.53
C GLU A 270 -20.05 3.38 -15.13
N VAL A 271 -18.81 3.84 -14.91
CA VAL A 271 -18.13 3.81 -13.61
C VAL A 271 -18.85 4.69 -12.59
N ARG A 272 -19.16 5.95 -12.93
CA ARG A 272 -19.88 6.87 -12.02
C ARG A 272 -21.26 6.36 -11.62
N GLN A 273 -22.02 5.81 -12.57
CA GLN A 273 -23.32 5.20 -12.28
C GLN A 273 -23.21 4.00 -11.34
N ARG A 274 -22.14 3.20 -11.46
CA ARG A 274 -21.89 2.10 -10.55
C ARG A 274 -21.53 2.61 -9.16
N GLN A 275 -20.64 3.59 -9.06
CA GLN A 275 -20.26 4.23 -7.79
C GLN A 275 -21.47 4.86 -7.08
N ALA A 276 -22.34 5.55 -7.81
CA ALA A 276 -23.58 6.12 -7.27
C ALA A 276 -24.52 5.05 -6.69
N ARG A 277 -24.64 3.88 -7.36
CA ARG A 277 -25.39 2.73 -6.82
C ARG A 277 -24.80 2.23 -5.50
N ILE A 278 -23.47 2.19 -5.37
CA ILE A 278 -22.81 1.81 -4.10
C ILE A 278 -23.16 2.79 -2.98
N VAL A 279 -23.05 4.09 -3.25
CA VAL A 279 -23.38 5.13 -2.26
C VAL A 279 -24.84 5.01 -1.82
N LYS A 280 -25.76 4.80 -2.76
CA LYS A 280 -27.19 4.61 -2.47
C LYS A 280 -27.45 3.37 -1.60
N CYS A 281 -26.81 2.23 -1.91
CA CYS A 281 -26.95 1.03 -1.09
C CYS A 281 -26.38 1.23 0.33
N LYS A 282 -25.22 1.86 0.47
CA LYS A 282 -24.65 2.17 1.79
C LYS A 282 -25.55 3.09 2.63
N LEU A 283 -26.17 4.08 2.01
CA LEU A 283 -27.13 4.96 2.70
C LEU A 283 -28.40 4.20 3.14
N LYS A 284 -28.89 3.28 2.30
CA LYS A 284 -30.03 2.42 2.65
C LYS A 284 -29.68 1.47 3.80
N GLU A 285 -28.52 0.81 3.75
CA GLU A 285 -28.03 -0.03 4.85
C GLU A 285 -27.88 0.74 6.16
N ALA A 286 -27.42 2.00 6.11
CA ALA A 286 -27.34 2.87 7.30
C ALA A 286 -28.72 3.27 7.86
N HIS A 287 -29.71 3.45 6.99
CA HIS A 287 -31.08 3.76 7.37
C HIS A 287 -31.82 2.54 7.94
N ASP A 288 -31.60 1.36 7.36
CA ASP A 288 -32.26 0.11 7.73
C ASP A 288 -31.52 -0.65 8.84
N ALA A 289 -30.36 -0.14 9.29
CA ALA A 289 -29.63 -0.69 10.42
C ALA A 289 -30.52 -0.58 11.68
N PRO A 290 -30.80 -1.70 12.38
CA PRO A 290 -31.54 -1.62 13.63
C PRO A 290 -30.78 -0.69 14.58
N TYR A 291 -31.50 0.28 15.18
CA TYR A 291 -31.01 1.15 16.25
C TYR A 291 -30.58 0.31 17.47
N TYR A 292 -29.45 -0.39 17.38
CA TYR A 292 -28.69 -0.77 18.54
C TYR A 292 -27.88 0.46 18.91
N GLY A 293 -28.35 1.15 19.95
CA GLY A 293 -27.82 2.43 20.40
C GLY A 293 -26.30 2.42 20.52
N PHE A 294 -25.63 3.03 19.54
CA PHE A 294 -24.29 3.54 19.74
C PHE A 294 -24.42 4.78 20.61
N SER A 295 -24.31 4.54 21.92
CA SER A 295 -23.99 5.57 22.88
C SER A 295 -22.71 6.25 22.42
N ARG A 296 -22.81 7.58 22.25
CA ARG A 296 -21.73 8.58 22.27
C ARG A 296 -20.32 8.01 22.45
N PHE A 297 -19.48 8.21 21.45
CA PHE A 297 -18.16 8.77 21.72
C PHE A 297 -17.89 9.87 20.68
N ILE A 298 -18.30 11.08 21.09
CA ILE A 298 -17.48 12.27 20.86
C ILE A 298 -16.25 12.06 21.73
N LEU A 299 -15.08 11.94 21.11
CA LEU A 299 -13.83 12.62 21.42
C LEU A 299 -12.97 12.55 20.16
#